data_AF-A0A354Z6S4-F1
#
_entry.id   AF-A0A354Z6S4-F1
#
_cell.length_a   1.000
_cell.length_b   1.000
_cell.length_c   1.000
_cell.angle_alpha   90.00
_cell.angle_beta   90.00
_cell.angle_gamma   90.00
#
_symmetry.space_group_name_H-M   'P 1'
#
loop_
_entity.id
_entity.type
_entity.pdbx_description
1 polymer ?
#
loop_
_entity_poly.entity_id
_entity_poly.type
_entity_poly.pdbx_seq_one_letter_code
_entity_poly.pdbx_strand_id
1 'polypeptide(L)' 'RCDMEAVARMLPPESADVAVVSREIGVSVATLERWRATALASGMKSGGWTAAARFEAVLTTAAMSA' A
#
# COMPACT_ATOMS: atom_id res chain seq x y z
N ARG A 1 1.27 9.38 -15.81
CA ARG A 1 1.59 8.22 -14.93
C ARG A 1 1.55 8.63 -13.45
N CYS A 2 0.65 9.54 -13.06
CA CYS A 2 0.57 10.02 -11.67
C CYS A 2 -0.50 9.26 -10.86
N ASP A 3 -1.43 8.60 -11.55
CA ASP A 3 -2.49 7.75 -10.99
C ASP A 3 -1.94 6.63 -10.09
N MET A 4 -1.00 5.84 -10.61
CA MET A 4 -0.42 4.71 -9.87
C MET A 4 0.43 5.14 -8.65
N GLU A 5 1.08 6.30 -8.71
CA GLU A 5 1.88 6.81 -7.59
C GLU A 5 0.99 7.37 -6.47
N ALA A 6 -0.09 8.06 -6.83
CA ALA A 6 -1.11 8.51 -5.87
C ALA A 6 -1.74 7.32 -5.12
N VAL A 7 -2.11 6.27 -5.86
CA VAL A 7 -2.70 5.04 -5.31
C VAL A 7 -1.71 4.29 -4.42
N ALA A 8 -0.43 4.24 -4.78
CA ALA A 8 0.60 3.58 -3.97
C ALA A 8 0.75 4.21 -2.59
N ARG A 9 0.67 5.55 -2.47
CA ARG A 9 0.75 6.26 -1.19
C ARG A 9 -0.48 6.02 -0.29
N MET A 10 -1.64 5.76 -0.90
CA MET A 10 -2.91 5.50 -0.20
C MET A 10 -3.08 4.03 0.26
N LEU A 11 -2.24 3.13 -0.25
CA LEU A 11 -2.22 1.71 0.13
C LEU A 11 -1.21 1.49 1.26
N PRO A 12 -1.31 0.37 2.01
CA PRO A 12 -0.23 -0.03 2.93
C PRO A 12 1.08 -0.11 2.14
N PRO A 13 2.23 0.41 2.62
CA PRO A 13 2.59 0.78 3.99
C PRO A 13 2.38 2.24 4.41
N GLU A 14 2.23 3.20 3.50
CA GLU A 14 2.15 4.63 3.84
C GLU A 14 0.76 5.05 4.35
N SER A 15 -0.31 4.44 3.85
CA SER A 15 -1.70 4.73 4.26
C SER A 15 -2.04 6.23 4.30
N ALA A 16 -1.54 7.01 3.34
CA ALA A 16 -1.77 8.44 3.26
C ALA A 16 -3.26 8.77 3.10
N ASP A 17 -3.69 9.87 3.73
CA ASP A 17 -5.08 10.33 3.69
C ASP A 17 -5.45 10.83 2.28
N VAL A 18 -6.63 10.42 1.80
CA VAL A 18 -7.14 10.76 0.48
C VAL A 18 -7.26 12.27 0.28
N ALA A 19 -7.62 13.02 1.33
CA ALA A 19 -7.75 14.46 1.28
C ALA A 19 -6.39 15.17 1.12
N VAL A 20 -5.32 14.61 1.70
CA VAL A 20 -3.96 15.13 1.55
C VAL A 20 -3.47 14.92 0.12
N VAL A 21 -3.60 13.70 -0.40
CA VAL A 21 -3.22 13.35 -1.78
C VAL A 21 -4.04 14.16 -2.80
N SER A 22 -5.32 14.39 -2.52
CA SER A 22 -6.21 15.23 -3.33
C SER A 22 -5.68 16.67 -3.45
N ARG A 23 -5.27 17.28 -2.34
CA ARG A 23 -4.69 18.64 -2.32
C ARG A 23 -3.34 18.71 -3.03
N GLU A 24 -2.52 17.68 -2.92
CA GLU A 24 -1.18 17.66 -3.54
C GLU A 24 -1.22 17.51 -5.06
N ILE A 25 -2.12 16.65 -5.56
CA ILE A 25 -2.14 16.26 -6.98
C ILE A 25 -3.26 16.98 -7.75
N GLY A 26 -4.20 17.64 -7.05
CA GLY A 26 -5.31 18.36 -7.66
C GLY A 26 -6.40 17.46 -8.24
N VAL A 27 -6.48 16.20 -7.78
CA VAL A 27 -7.49 15.21 -8.20
C VAL A 27 -8.60 15.15 -7.17
N SER A 28 -9.86 15.01 -7.59
CA SER A 28 -10.98 14.92 -6.65
C SER A 28 -10.91 13.67 -5.76
N VAL A 29 -11.29 13.82 -4.49
CA VAL A 29 -11.36 12.72 -3.50
C VAL A 29 -12.16 11.53 -4.05
N ALA A 30 -13.29 11.78 -4.70
CA ALA A 30 -14.13 10.74 -5.30
C ALA A 30 -13.40 9.92 -6.38
N THR A 31 -12.49 10.55 -7.12
CA THR A 31 -11.68 9.85 -8.13
C THR A 31 -10.61 8.98 -7.47
N LEU A 32 -9.94 9.52 -6.45
CA LEU A 32 -8.93 8.79 -5.68
C LEU A 32 -9.52 7.59 -4.93
N GLU A 33 -10.71 7.73 -4.35
CA GLU A 33 -11.42 6.60 -3.73
C GLU A 33 -11.78 5.50 -4.74
N ARG A 34 -12.20 5.87 -5.96
CA ARG A 34 -12.47 4.90 -7.02
C ARG A 34 -11.19 4.15 -7.40
N TRP A 35 -10.06 4.84 -7.52
CA TRP A 35 -8.78 4.21 -7.83
C TRP A 35 -8.30 3.31 -6.70
N ARG A 36 -8.44 3.74 -5.43
CA ARG A 36 -8.14 2.93 -4.25
C ARG A 36 -8.97 1.64 -4.23
N ALA A 37 -10.29 1.75 -4.43
CA ALA A 37 -11.19 0.60 -4.51
C ALA A 37 -10.78 -0.36 -5.64
N THR A 38 -10.41 0.18 -6.80
CA THR A 38 -9.94 -0.60 -7.95
C THR A 38 -8.62 -1.33 -7.64
N ALA A 39 -7.70 -0.68 -6.94
CA ALA A 39 -6.40 -1.25 -6.58
C ALA A 39 -6.51 -2.31 -5.47
N LEU A 40 -7.44 -2.12 -4.51
CA LEU A 40 -7.76 -3.15 -3.52
C LEU A 40 -8.42 -4.37 -4.19
N ALA A 41 -9.35 -4.14 -5.12
CA ALA A 41 -10.02 -5.21 -5.87
C ALA A 41 -9.06 -5.98 -6.79
N SER A 42 -8.08 -5.30 -7.41
CA SER A 42 -7.07 -5.94 -8.23
C SER A 42 -6.00 -6.69 -7.42
N GLY A 43 -6.06 -6.60 -6.08
CA GLY A 43 -5.08 -7.22 -5.21
C GLY A 43 -3.69 -6.63 -5.41
N MET A 44 -3.60 -5.33 -5.68
CA MET A 44 -2.33 -4.60 -5.79
C MET A 44 -1.60 -4.68 -4.45
N LYS A 45 -0.80 -5.73 -4.26
CA LYS A 45 0.03 -5.89 -3.08
C LYS A 45 1.16 -4.89 -3.22
N SER A 46 1.32 -4.01 -2.24
CA SER A 46 2.57 -3.26 -2.09
C SER A 46 3.72 -4.25 -2.24
N GLY A 47 4.66 -3.99 -3.16
CA GLY A 47 5.80 -4.86 -3.47
C GLY A 47 6.81 -4.96 -2.33
N GLY A 48 6.35 -5.20 -1.12
CA GLY A 48 7.09 -5.35 0.12
C GLY A 48 6.64 -6.60 0.84
N TRP A 49 7.52 -7.07 1.73
CA TRP A 49 7.36 -8.31 2.47
C TRP A 49 6.03 -8.34 3.24
N THR A 50 5.20 -9.36 2.98
CA THR A 50 3.91 -9.51 3.68
C THR A 50 4.15 -9.75 5.17
N ALA A 51 3.18 -9.41 6.03
CA ALA A 51 3.29 -9.67 7.47
C ALA A 51 3.57 -11.16 7.77
N ALA A 52 2.96 -12.07 7.01
CA ALA A 52 3.22 -13.51 7.11
C ALA A 52 4.64 -13.87 6.69
N ALA A 53 5.13 -13.36 5.54
CA ALA A 53 6.51 -13.55 5.13
C ALA A 53 7.47 -13.01 6.20
N ARG A 54 7.11 -11.87 6.82
CA ARG A 54 7.88 -11.26 7.90
C ARG A 54 7.98 -12.11 9.16
N PHE A 55 6.87 -12.72 9.53
CA PHE A 55 6.85 -13.67 10.63
C PHE A 55 7.68 -14.93 10.34
N GLU A 56 7.57 -15.48 9.13
CA GLU A 56 8.28 -16.70 8.74
C GLU A 56 9.82 -16.56 8.78
N ALA A 57 10.41 -15.47 8.26
CA ALA A 57 11.88 -15.38 8.41
C ALA A 57 12.33 -14.96 9.81
N VAL A 58 11.47 -14.39 10.66
CA VAL A 58 11.79 -14.27 12.10
C VAL A 58 11.86 -15.64 12.75
N LEU A 59 10.89 -16.53 12.48
CA LEU A 59 10.93 -17.93 12.96
C LEU A 59 12.16 -18.66 12.44
N THR A 60 12.47 -18.52 11.15
CA THR A 60 13.64 -19.16 10.53
C THR A 60 14.94 -18.70 11.17
N THR A 61 15.09 -17.40 11.43
CA THR A 61 16.31 -16.85 12.06
C THR A 61 16.43 -17.26 13.53
N ALA A 62 15.31 -17.33 14.26
CA ALA A 62 15.30 -17.82 15.64
C ALA A 62 15.78 -19.27 15.72
N ALA A 63 15.38 -20.12 14.77
CA ALA A 63 15.80 -21.52 14.72
C ALA A 63 17.29 -21.72 14.38
N MET A 64 17.91 -20.80 13.62
CA MET A 64 19.35 -20.86 13.32
C MET A 64 20.24 -20.41 14.49
N SER A 65 19.66 -19.65 15.43
CA SER A 65 20.35 -19.09 16.59
C SER A 65 20.20 -19.97 17.85
N ALA A 66 19.44 -21.06 17.75
CA ALA A 66 19.13 -21.97 18.84
C ALA A 66 20.15 -23.12 18.94
#